data_AF-A0A520K6Q5-F1
#
_entry.id   AF-A0A520K6Q5-F1
#
_cell.length_a   1.000
_cell.length_b   1.000
_cell.length_c   1.000
_cell.angle_alpha   90.00
_cell.angle_beta   90.00
_cell.angle_gamma   90.00
#
_symmetry.space_group_name_H-M   'P 1'
#
loop_
_entity.id
_entity.type
_entity.pdbx_description
1 polymer ?
#
loop_
_entity_poly.entity_id
_entity_poly.type
_entity_poly.pdbx_seq_one_letter_code
_entity_poly.pdbx_strand_id
1 'polypeptide(L)'
;MKETERAKKVILLLLEQAGPSISGVELKREIQTLFGVSISTAELLWDETLIQRILKTIFEIHQNNLIKEVQERGAQALTKVQAQPLVNFIVRTGLTVVLEECPFEAWLCYQREYELVHQGFRLFLQGDEAGSLNYLEKSVEWYLEALKIRDKAFLEFVDRLATRSPHAYIVTVRGPLHCGIHKELEKQGIEVRSMTVEPFTPDHFLPFELLVSRLYSGARISPHERKEILRREYVVELLMSLIERSVVKSSLKAQIVNQIVKRMDERGLKELLELLALFSASRIFQAPEDPATAVYDWLLEKGMIVEAERQFFEAEAV
;
A
#
# COMPACT_ATOMS: atom_id res chain seq x y z
N MET A 1 14.35 -23.69 -33.06
CA MET A 1 14.09 -22.24 -33.16
C MET A 1 15.27 -21.59 -33.85
N LYS A 2 15.03 -20.87 -34.95
CA LYS A 2 16.08 -20.17 -35.70
C LYS A 2 16.38 -18.82 -35.02
N GLU A 3 17.63 -18.34 -35.08
CA GLU A 3 18.06 -17.06 -34.48
C GLU A 3 17.23 -15.85 -34.96
N THR A 4 16.59 -15.95 -36.13
CA THR A 4 15.65 -14.95 -36.65
C THR A 4 14.32 -14.89 -35.89
N GLU A 5 13.90 -15.94 -35.18
CA GLU A 5 12.75 -15.90 -34.26
C GLU A 5 13.10 -15.31 -32.89
N ARG A 6 14.38 -15.36 -32.50
CA ARG A 6 14.89 -14.70 -31.28
C ARG A 6 14.94 -13.17 -31.41
N ALA A 7 14.92 -12.64 -32.63
CA ALA A 7 15.21 -11.24 -32.90
C ALA A 7 14.02 -10.26 -32.77
N LYS A 8 12.78 -10.69 -32.46
CA LYS A 8 11.63 -9.76 -32.40
C LYS A 8 10.57 -10.09 -31.33
N LYS A 9 10.97 -10.18 -30.07
CA LYS A 9 10.03 -10.06 -28.94
C LYS A 9 10.68 -9.21 -27.86
N VAL A 10 10.54 -7.89 -27.98
CA VAL A 10 10.88 -6.99 -26.87
C VAL A 10 9.89 -7.29 -25.77
N ILE A 11 10.35 -7.79 -24.63
CA ILE A 11 9.51 -7.94 -23.45
C ILE A 11 9.73 -6.70 -22.60
N LEU A 12 8.69 -5.89 -22.46
CA LEU A 12 8.70 -4.67 -21.67
C LEU A 12 8.11 -4.96 -20.30
N LEU A 13 8.89 -4.82 -19.22
CA LEU A 13 8.36 -4.91 -17.87
C LEU A 13 7.95 -3.52 -17.37
N LEU A 14 6.68 -3.38 -17.01
CA LEU A 14 6.13 -2.20 -16.34
C LEU A 14 6.03 -2.47 -14.84
N LEU A 15 6.70 -1.63 -14.05
CA LEU A 15 6.64 -1.69 -12.60
C LEU A 15 5.80 -0.55 -12.07
N GLU A 16 4.81 -0.95 -11.30
CA GLU A 16 3.96 -0.06 -10.56
C GLU A 16 4.79 0.83 -9.60
N GLN A 17 4.89 2.12 -9.89
CA GLN A 17 5.43 3.13 -8.97
C GLN A 17 4.30 4.06 -8.53
N ALA A 18 3.92 4.07 -7.25
CA ALA A 18 2.94 5.03 -6.70
C ALA A 18 3.49 6.48 -6.65
N GLY A 19 4.48 6.78 -7.51
CA GLY A 19 5.40 7.91 -7.42
C GLY A 19 6.58 7.65 -6.49
N PRO A 20 7.47 8.65 -6.31
CA PRO A 20 8.61 8.53 -5.44
C PRO A 20 8.18 8.33 -3.98
N SER A 21 8.80 7.35 -3.31
CA SER A 21 8.62 7.08 -1.88
C SER A 21 9.35 8.14 -1.07
N ILE A 22 8.70 9.30 -0.89
CA ILE A 22 9.20 10.37 -0.02
C ILE A 22 8.30 10.48 1.20
N SER A 23 8.90 10.37 2.38
CA SER A 23 8.19 10.58 3.65
C SER A 23 7.87 12.06 3.87
N GLY A 24 6.87 12.37 4.69
CA GLY A 24 6.57 13.75 5.05
C GLY A 24 7.74 14.49 5.74
N VAL A 25 8.66 13.76 6.37
CA VAL A 25 9.89 14.31 6.99
C VAL A 25 10.93 14.66 5.92
N GLU A 26 11.16 13.75 4.98
CA GLU A 26 12.06 14.02 3.84
C GLU A 26 11.53 15.15 2.97
N LEU A 27 10.22 15.17 2.71
CA LEU A 27 9.57 16.23 1.94
C LEU A 27 9.80 17.60 2.58
N LYS A 28 9.62 17.73 3.90
CA LYS A 28 9.96 18.95 4.66
C LYS A 28 11.42 19.37 4.48
N ARG A 29 12.33 18.40 4.61
CA ARG A 29 13.77 18.65 4.48
C ARG A 29 14.11 19.14 3.07
N GLU A 30 13.55 18.51 2.04
CA GLU A 30 13.73 18.92 0.64
C GLU A 30 13.20 20.34 0.42
N ILE A 31 12.03 20.68 0.97
CA ILE A 31 11.46 22.03 0.85
C ILE A 31 12.35 23.07 1.51
N GLN A 32 12.78 22.78 2.74
CA GLN A 32 13.67 23.67 3.47
C GLN A 32 15.00 23.85 2.72
N THR A 33 15.52 22.79 2.12
CA THR A 33 16.80 22.80 1.40
C THR A 33 16.69 23.55 0.07
N LEU A 34 15.64 23.30 -0.71
CA LEU A 34 15.47 23.84 -2.07
C LEU A 34 14.87 25.24 -2.09
N PHE A 35 14.00 25.57 -1.13
CA PHE A 35 13.21 26.80 -1.15
C PHE A 35 13.44 27.69 0.08
N GLY A 36 14.15 27.23 1.10
CA GLY A 36 14.45 28.03 2.30
C GLY A 36 13.23 28.33 3.17
N VAL A 37 12.11 27.60 2.99
CA VAL A 37 10.86 27.81 3.73
C VAL A 37 10.66 26.70 4.77
N SER A 38 10.28 27.08 5.98
CA SER A 38 9.83 26.14 7.02
C SER A 38 8.31 26.08 7.01
N ILE A 39 7.74 24.91 6.68
CA ILE A 39 6.30 24.68 6.57
C ILE A 39 5.97 23.33 7.23
N SER A 40 4.83 23.21 7.92
CA SER A 40 4.39 21.90 8.42
C SER A 40 3.84 21.01 7.27
N THR A 41 3.86 19.68 7.42
CA THR A 41 3.35 18.73 6.39
C THR A 41 1.84 18.95 6.15
N ALA A 42 1.12 19.33 7.20
CA ALA A 42 -0.30 19.64 7.14
C ALA A 42 -0.60 20.97 6.45
N GLU A 43 0.23 22.00 6.58
CA GLU A 43 0.09 23.22 5.75
C GLU A 43 0.48 22.93 4.31
N LEU A 44 1.44 22.02 4.10
CA LEU A 44 1.99 21.69 2.79
C LEU A 44 0.98 20.99 1.84
N LEU A 45 0.21 20.04 2.36
CA LEU A 45 -0.69 19.23 1.52
C LEU A 45 -2.03 19.95 1.22
N TRP A 46 -2.27 21.11 1.83
CA TRP A 46 -3.58 21.76 1.92
C TRP A 46 -3.63 23.26 1.52
N ASP A 47 -2.50 23.94 1.28
CA ASP A 47 -2.46 25.29 0.69
C ASP A 47 -2.11 25.22 -0.82
N GLU A 48 -2.90 25.89 -1.67
CA GLU A 48 -3.14 25.41 -3.03
C GLU A 48 -2.23 25.98 -4.13
N THR A 49 -1.72 27.21 -4.07
CA THR A 49 -1.09 27.78 -5.29
C THR A 49 0.43 27.77 -5.28
N LEU A 50 1.06 28.22 -4.19
CA LEU A 50 2.52 28.24 -4.09
C LEU A 50 3.09 26.85 -3.77
N ILE A 51 2.39 26.10 -2.92
CA ILE A 51 2.87 24.81 -2.44
C ILE A 51 2.70 23.71 -3.47
N GLN A 52 1.64 23.72 -4.29
CA GLN A 52 1.51 22.79 -5.42
C GLN A 52 2.69 22.89 -6.39
N ARG A 53 3.18 24.12 -6.67
CA ARG A 53 4.35 24.31 -7.52
C ARG A 53 5.62 23.71 -6.90
N ILE A 54 5.84 23.94 -5.61
CA ILE A 54 6.97 23.39 -4.85
C ILE A 54 6.93 21.85 -4.85
N LEU A 55 5.78 21.28 -4.51
CA LEU A 55 5.54 19.84 -4.50
C LEU A 55 5.76 19.22 -5.87
N LYS A 56 5.27 19.88 -6.93
CA LYS A 56 5.46 19.44 -8.31
C LYS A 56 6.93 19.44 -8.71
N THR A 57 7.69 20.48 -8.37
CA THR A 57 9.13 20.52 -8.63
C THR A 57 9.87 19.39 -7.93
N ILE A 58 9.58 19.13 -6.65
CA ILE A 58 10.19 18.02 -5.91
C ILE A 58 9.84 16.68 -6.57
N PHE A 59 8.56 16.47 -6.87
CA PHE A 59 8.07 15.29 -7.55
C PHE A 59 8.80 15.04 -8.88
N GLU A 60 8.90 16.06 -9.73
CA GLU A 60 9.59 15.98 -11.03
C GLU A 60 11.08 15.65 -10.86
N ILE A 61 11.77 16.24 -9.88
CA ILE A 61 13.18 15.94 -9.59
C ILE A 61 13.35 14.46 -9.24
N HIS A 62 12.55 13.95 -8.29
CA HIS A 62 12.66 12.56 -7.85
C HIS A 62 12.26 11.57 -8.94
N GLN A 63 11.21 11.88 -9.71
CA GLN A 63 10.79 11.04 -10.83
C GLN A 63 11.86 10.99 -11.93
N ASN A 64 12.44 12.14 -12.29
CA ASN A 64 13.52 12.20 -13.28
C ASN A 64 14.78 11.45 -12.82
N ASN A 65 15.13 11.55 -11.55
CA ASN A 65 16.26 10.80 -10.98
C ASN A 65 16.03 9.29 -11.08
N LEU A 66 14.82 8.81 -10.75
CA LEU A 66 14.46 7.40 -10.85
C LEU A 66 14.47 6.91 -12.31
N ILE A 67 13.90 7.70 -13.24
CA ILE A 67 13.91 7.39 -14.67
C ILE A 67 15.34 7.27 -15.19
N LYS A 68 16.20 8.23 -14.84
CA LYS A 68 17.60 8.23 -15.22
C LYS A 68 18.33 7.01 -14.66
N GLU A 69 18.10 6.67 -13.41
CA GLU A 69 18.73 5.50 -12.78
C GLU A 69 18.34 4.20 -13.48
N VAL A 70 17.05 4.02 -13.84
CA VAL A 70 16.60 2.86 -14.61
C VAL A 70 17.14 2.88 -16.04
N GLN A 71 17.27 4.04 -16.69
CA GLN A 71 17.90 4.13 -18.00
C GLN A 71 19.38 3.70 -17.97
N GLU A 72 20.11 4.07 -16.91
CA GLU A 72 21.53 3.76 -16.76
C GLU A 72 21.79 2.31 -16.31
N ARG A 73 20.97 1.78 -15.40
CA ARG A 73 21.21 0.51 -14.71
C ARG A 73 20.19 -0.59 -15.04
N GLY A 74 19.18 -0.29 -15.85
CA GLY A 74 18.07 -1.21 -16.14
C GLY A 74 17.34 -1.65 -14.87
N ALA A 75 16.97 -2.93 -14.80
CA ALA A 75 16.31 -3.51 -13.62
C ALA A 75 17.14 -3.40 -12.32
N GLN A 76 18.46 -3.21 -12.40
CA GLN A 76 19.32 -3.13 -11.21
C GLN A 76 19.14 -1.82 -10.42
N ALA A 77 18.47 -0.81 -10.98
CA ALA A 77 18.07 0.39 -10.26
C ALA A 77 16.95 0.13 -9.24
N LEU A 78 16.27 -1.01 -9.33
CA LEU A 78 15.17 -1.38 -8.44
C LEU A 78 15.73 -2.00 -7.17
N THR A 79 16.24 -1.16 -6.27
CA THR A 79 17.05 -1.56 -5.10
C THR A 79 16.26 -2.09 -3.90
N LYS A 80 14.94 -2.25 -4.00
CA LYS A 80 14.15 -2.82 -2.89
C LYS A 80 14.55 -4.28 -2.67
N VAL A 81 15.17 -4.57 -1.52
CA VAL A 81 15.71 -5.89 -1.13
C VAL A 81 14.71 -7.03 -1.31
N GLN A 82 13.42 -6.77 -1.08
CA GLN A 82 12.34 -7.75 -1.24
C GLN A 82 12.06 -8.11 -2.71
N ALA A 83 12.35 -7.23 -3.66
CA ALA A 83 12.17 -7.47 -5.09
C ALA A 83 13.42 -8.04 -5.77
N GLN A 84 14.52 -8.27 -5.04
CA GLN A 84 15.79 -8.74 -5.62
C GLN A 84 15.67 -10.03 -6.44
N PRO A 85 14.86 -11.04 -6.07
CA PRO A 85 14.64 -12.23 -6.91
C PRO A 85 14.02 -11.89 -8.27
N LEU A 86 13.04 -11.00 -8.30
CA LEU A 86 12.40 -10.51 -9.52
C LEU A 86 13.41 -9.72 -10.37
N VAL A 87 14.17 -8.83 -9.76
CA VAL A 87 15.25 -8.06 -10.42
C VAL A 87 16.28 -8.99 -11.06
N ASN A 88 16.78 -9.98 -10.32
CA ASN A 88 17.75 -10.96 -10.82
C ASN A 88 17.16 -11.77 -11.98
N PHE A 89 15.89 -12.15 -11.90
CA PHE A 89 15.20 -12.83 -12.99
C PHE A 89 15.13 -11.97 -14.26
N ILE A 90 14.75 -10.69 -14.13
CA ILE A 90 14.65 -9.74 -15.24
C ILE A 90 16.01 -9.55 -15.91
N VAL A 91 17.06 -9.31 -15.10
CA VAL A 91 18.44 -9.16 -15.58
C VAL A 91 18.90 -10.40 -16.33
N ARG A 92 18.69 -11.60 -15.76
CA ARG A 92 19.10 -12.87 -16.38
C ARG A 92 18.38 -13.15 -17.70
N THR A 93 17.13 -12.71 -17.82
CA THR A 93 16.29 -13.01 -19.00
C THR A 93 16.47 -11.96 -20.11
N GLY A 94 17.15 -10.85 -19.84
CA GLY A 94 17.43 -9.80 -20.82
C GLY A 94 16.21 -8.98 -21.21
N LEU A 95 15.21 -8.86 -20.33
CA LEU A 95 14.02 -8.06 -20.60
C LEU A 95 14.38 -6.56 -20.58
N THR A 96 13.73 -5.78 -21.41
CA THR A 96 13.84 -4.32 -21.36
C THR A 96 12.88 -3.78 -20.31
N VAL A 97 13.36 -2.93 -19.41
CA VAL A 97 12.52 -2.28 -18.40
C VAL A 97 12.11 -0.91 -18.90
N VAL A 98 10.82 -0.60 -18.82
CA VAL A 98 10.30 0.75 -19.06
C VAL A 98 9.45 1.10 -17.86
N LEU A 99 9.74 2.25 -17.25
CA LEU A 99 8.96 2.73 -16.12
C LEU A 99 7.70 3.44 -16.60
N GLU A 100 6.57 3.12 -15.96
CA GLU A 100 5.39 3.96 -15.97
C GLU A 100 5.69 5.23 -15.18
N GLU A 101 5.36 6.38 -15.76
CA GLU A 101 5.40 7.65 -15.06
C GLU A 101 4.10 7.83 -14.25
N CYS A 102 4.22 7.92 -12.93
CA CYS A 102 3.09 8.32 -12.08
C CYS A 102 2.69 9.77 -12.44
N PRO A 103 1.40 10.10 -12.60
CA PRO A 103 0.95 11.48 -12.66
C PRO A 103 1.16 12.20 -11.33
N PHE A 104 1.52 13.49 -11.36
CA PHE A 104 1.69 14.29 -10.15
C PHE A 104 0.42 14.30 -9.29
N GLU A 105 -0.75 14.36 -9.92
CA GLU A 105 -2.05 14.41 -9.25
C GLU A 105 -2.33 13.10 -8.49
N ALA A 106 -1.98 11.95 -9.08
CA ALA A 106 -2.10 10.66 -8.40
C ALA A 106 -1.12 10.56 -7.21
N TRP A 107 0.13 10.99 -7.40
CA TRP A 107 1.10 11.04 -6.31
C TRP A 107 0.66 11.96 -5.16
N LEU A 108 0.11 13.14 -5.47
CA LEU A 108 -0.42 14.07 -4.47
C LEU A 108 -1.59 13.46 -3.69
N CYS A 109 -2.47 12.72 -4.37
CA CYS A 109 -3.56 12.00 -3.71
C CYS A 109 -3.02 10.93 -2.75
N TYR A 110 -2.02 10.14 -3.13
CA TYR A 110 -1.36 9.18 -2.22
C TYR A 110 -0.69 9.87 -1.02
N GLN A 111 -0.06 11.03 -1.22
CA GLN A 111 0.53 11.80 -0.11
C GLN A 111 -0.53 12.30 0.89
N ARG A 112 -1.67 12.78 0.38
CA ARG A 112 -2.82 13.20 1.20
C ARG A 112 -3.42 12.03 1.96
N GLU A 113 -3.63 10.92 1.29
CA GLU A 113 -4.10 9.67 1.87
C GLU A 113 -3.22 9.24 3.04
N TYR A 114 -1.91 9.16 2.83
CA TYR A 114 -0.93 8.81 3.84
C TYR A 114 -1.02 9.73 5.08
N GLU A 115 -1.07 11.06 4.89
CA GLU A 115 -1.19 12.00 6.01
C GLU A 115 -2.50 11.81 6.78
N LEU A 116 -3.62 11.53 6.09
CA LEU A 116 -4.90 11.28 6.73
C LEU A 116 -4.86 9.99 7.56
N VAL A 117 -4.23 8.92 7.06
CA VAL A 117 -4.03 7.68 7.83
C VAL A 117 -3.21 7.96 9.09
N HIS A 118 -2.11 8.71 8.99
CA HIS A 118 -1.30 9.10 10.15
C HIS A 118 -2.05 9.98 11.15
N GLN A 119 -2.93 10.86 10.69
CA GLN A 119 -3.79 11.66 11.57
C GLN A 119 -4.86 10.80 12.25
N GLY A 120 -5.50 9.89 11.50
CA GLY A 120 -6.46 8.93 12.01
C GLY A 120 -5.83 8.03 13.09
N PHE A 121 -4.61 7.55 12.88
CA PHE A 121 -3.87 6.76 13.86
C PHE A 121 -3.53 7.55 15.13
N ARG A 122 -3.16 8.84 15.01
CA ARG A 122 -2.89 9.69 16.17
C ARG A 122 -4.12 9.96 17.02
N LEU A 123 -5.25 10.30 16.39
CA LEU A 123 -6.53 10.50 17.10
C LEU A 123 -6.98 9.21 17.78
N PHE A 124 -6.76 8.09 17.11
CA PHE A 124 -6.99 6.79 17.71
C PHE A 124 -6.17 6.60 19.00
N LEU A 125 -4.85 6.81 18.97
CA LEU A 125 -4.00 6.59 20.16
C LEU A 125 -4.41 7.47 21.36
N GLN A 126 -5.23 8.49 21.12
CA GLN A 126 -5.80 9.39 22.12
C GLN A 126 -7.21 8.99 22.57
N GLY A 127 -7.77 7.91 22.04
CA GLY A 127 -9.11 7.40 22.32
C GLY A 127 -10.24 8.02 21.49
N ASP A 128 -9.92 8.79 20.43
CA ASP A 128 -10.92 9.40 19.55
C ASP A 128 -11.22 8.51 18.32
N GLU A 129 -12.04 7.48 18.54
CA GLU A 129 -12.49 6.57 17.49
C GLU A 129 -13.26 7.30 16.38
N ALA A 130 -14.18 8.21 16.75
CA ALA A 130 -15.03 8.89 15.77
C ALA A 130 -14.21 9.83 14.86
N GLY A 131 -13.25 10.56 15.45
CA GLY A 131 -12.29 11.34 14.70
C GLY A 131 -11.43 10.46 13.79
N SER A 132 -10.86 9.39 14.33
CA SER A 132 -10.04 8.44 13.57
C SER A 132 -10.76 7.88 12.34
N LEU A 133 -11.98 7.36 12.52
CA LEU A 133 -12.79 6.80 11.43
C LEU A 133 -13.10 7.84 10.35
N ASN A 134 -13.35 9.10 10.71
CA ASN A 134 -13.59 10.16 9.72
C ASN A 134 -12.33 10.43 8.86
N TYR A 135 -11.14 10.33 9.45
CA TYR A 135 -9.89 10.49 8.71
C TYR A 135 -9.61 9.31 7.77
N LEU A 136 -9.83 8.08 8.23
CA LEU A 136 -9.72 6.87 7.40
C LEU A 136 -10.75 6.86 6.26
N GLU A 137 -11.99 7.30 6.52
CA GLU A 137 -13.01 7.39 5.48
C GLU A 137 -12.61 8.38 4.38
N LYS A 138 -12.02 9.52 4.75
CA LYS A 138 -11.45 10.47 3.79
C LYS A 138 -10.23 9.91 3.06
N SER A 139 -9.40 9.09 3.70
CA SER A 139 -8.23 8.50 3.04
C SER A 139 -8.63 7.56 1.91
N VAL A 140 -9.73 6.79 2.09
CA VAL A 140 -10.33 5.97 1.03
C VAL A 140 -10.67 6.78 -0.23
N GLU A 141 -11.22 7.99 -0.07
CA GLU A 141 -11.59 8.85 -1.20
C GLU A 141 -10.35 9.26 -2.01
N TRP A 142 -9.28 9.69 -1.33
CA TRP A 142 -8.03 10.06 -1.98
C TRP A 142 -7.34 8.86 -2.65
N TYR A 143 -7.35 7.69 -2.00
CA TYR A 143 -6.78 6.47 -2.57
C TYR A 143 -7.52 6.07 -3.86
N LEU A 144 -8.86 6.08 -3.84
CA LEU A 144 -9.67 5.77 -5.01
C LEU A 144 -9.43 6.75 -6.16
N GLU A 145 -9.28 8.04 -5.86
CA GLU A 145 -8.96 9.05 -6.87
C GLU A 145 -7.57 8.82 -7.48
N ALA A 146 -6.57 8.52 -6.64
CA ALA A 146 -5.23 8.18 -7.09
C ALA A 146 -5.22 6.97 -8.03
N LEU A 147 -5.96 5.90 -7.67
CA LEU A 147 -6.10 4.70 -8.51
C LEU A 147 -6.70 5.03 -9.88
N LYS A 148 -7.78 5.83 -9.94
CA LYS A 148 -8.44 6.19 -11.21
C LYS A 148 -7.53 7.01 -12.12
N ILE A 149 -6.90 8.05 -11.59
CA ILE A 149 -5.99 8.92 -12.36
C ILE A 149 -4.85 8.09 -12.95
N ARG A 150 -4.30 7.20 -12.12
CA ARG A 150 -3.19 6.35 -12.50
C ARG A 150 -3.57 5.29 -13.52
N ASP A 151 -4.70 4.59 -13.35
CA ASP A 151 -5.15 3.58 -14.30
C ASP A 151 -5.39 4.19 -15.67
N LYS A 152 -5.94 5.40 -15.71
CA LYS A 152 -6.07 6.16 -16.95
C LYS A 152 -4.72 6.44 -17.59
N ALA A 153 -3.76 6.99 -16.84
CA ALA A 153 -2.42 7.30 -17.34
C ALA A 153 -1.68 6.04 -17.82
N PHE A 154 -1.87 4.92 -17.13
CA PHE A 154 -1.32 3.63 -17.52
C PHE A 154 -1.90 3.13 -18.84
N LEU A 155 -3.21 3.23 -19.05
CA LEU A 155 -3.85 2.85 -20.32
C LEU A 155 -3.28 3.66 -21.49
N GLU A 156 -3.16 4.98 -21.34
CA GLU A 156 -2.55 5.86 -22.35
C GLU A 156 -1.07 5.51 -22.60
N PHE A 157 -0.35 5.11 -21.56
CA PHE A 157 1.03 4.70 -21.67
C PHE A 157 1.21 3.36 -22.40
N VAL A 158 0.38 2.36 -22.09
CA VAL A 158 0.38 1.06 -22.78
C VAL A 158 0.01 1.23 -24.26
N ASP A 159 -0.98 2.06 -24.58
CA ASP A 159 -1.36 2.34 -25.98
C ASP A 159 -0.19 2.94 -26.79
N ARG A 160 0.52 3.93 -26.21
CA ARG A 160 1.73 4.50 -26.82
C ARG A 160 2.84 3.48 -27.01
N LEU A 161 3.03 2.57 -26.04
CA LEU A 161 4.02 1.50 -26.13
C LEU A 161 3.65 0.47 -27.20
N ALA A 162 2.38 0.05 -27.27
CA ALA A 162 1.88 -0.88 -28.27
C ALA A 162 2.06 -0.31 -29.69
N THR A 163 1.83 0.99 -29.86
CA THR A 163 2.06 1.69 -31.14
C THR A 163 3.54 1.73 -31.53
N ARG A 164 4.45 2.02 -30.59
CA ARG A 164 5.90 2.10 -30.84
C ARG A 164 6.55 0.72 -31.03
N SER A 165 5.98 -0.30 -30.39
CA SER A 165 6.53 -1.66 -30.33
C SER A 165 5.43 -2.70 -30.61
N PRO A 166 4.85 -2.75 -31.83
CA PRO A 166 3.67 -3.57 -32.14
C PRO A 166 3.91 -5.09 -32.11
N HIS A 167 5.15 -5.53 -31.92
CA HIS A 167 5.53 -6.94 -31.80
C HIS A 167 6.07 -7.28 -30.39
N ALA A 168 6.00 -6.35 -29.44
CA ALA A 168 6.44 -6.56 -28.07
C ALA A 168 5.39 -7.34 -27.26
N TYR A 169 5.86 -8.15 -26.33
CA TYR A 169 5.02 -8.65 -25.24
C TYR A 169 5.18 -7.70 -24.06
N ILE A 170 4.10 -7.05 -23.66
CA ILE A 170 4.12 -6.15 -22.52
C ILE A 170 3.75 -6.98 -21.28
N VAL A 171 4.66 -7.05 -20.32
CA VAL A 171 4.45 -7.71 -19.04
C VAL A 171 4.32 -6.63 -17.97
N THR A 172 3.23 -6.66 -17.23
CA THR A 172 2.92 -5.61 -16.26
C THR A 172 2.80 -6.22 -14.89
N VAL A 173 3.54 -5.72 -13.92
CA VAL A 173 3.41 -6.12 -12.52
C VAL A 173 2.60 -5.04 -11.83
N ARG A 174 1.34 -5.36 -11.51
CA ARG A 174 0.41 -4.47 -10.83
C ARG A 174 -0.05 -5.09 -9.53
N GLY A 175 -0.24 -4.23 -8.55
CA GLY A 175 -0.85 -4.51 -7.27
C GLY A 175 -2.30 -4.95 -7.47
N PRO A 176 -2.81 -5.69 -6.48
CA PRO A 176 -4.09 -6.39 -6.60
C PRO A 176 -5.32 -5.46 -6.62
N LEU A 177 -5.15 -4.18 -6.28
CA LEU A 177 -6.21 -3.16 -6.29
C LEU A 177 -6.53 -2.63 -7.70
N HIS A 178 -5.64 -2.82 -8.67
CA HIS A 178 -5.84 -2.43 -10.09
C HIS A 178 -6.72 -3.44 -10.86
N CYS A 179 -7.69 -4.02 -10.16
CA CYS A 179 -8.61 -5.01 -10.71
C CYS A 179 -9.45 -4.39 -11.83
N GLY A 180 -9.51 -5.07 -12.98
CA GLY A 180 -10.30 -4.65 -14.15
C GLY A 180 -9.53 -3.95 -15.27
N ILE A 181 -8.27 -3.55 -15.06
CA ILE A 181 -7.48 -2.88 -16.10
C ILE A 181 -7.29 -3.73 -17.36
N HIS A 182 -7.21 -5.06 -17.19
CA HIS A 182 -7.16 -6.02 -18.30
C HIS A 182 -8.40 -5.92 -19.20
N LYS A 183 -9.60 -5.69 -18.64
CA LYS A 183 -10.83 -5.53 -19.42
C LYS A 183 -10.80 -4.24 -20.24
N GLU A 184 -10.24 -3.17 -19.68
CA GLU A 184 -10.11 -1.90 -20.39
C GLU A 184 -9.09 -2.00 -21.53
N LEU A 185 -7.98 -2.72 -21.34
CA LEU A 185 -7.03 -3.04 -22.41
C LEU A 185 -7.65 -3.91 -23.50
N GLU A 186 -8.43 -4.93 -23.13
CA GLU A 186 -9.17 -5.79 -24.08
C GLU A 186 -10.16 -4.98 -24.94
N LYS A 187 -10.86 -4.00 -24.35
CA LYS A 187 -11.73 -3.08 -25.10
C LYS A 187 -10.98 -2.24 -26.13
N GLN A 188 -9.69 -1.97 -25.91
CA GLN A 188 -8.80 -1.28 -26.86
C GLN A 188 -8.23 -2.23 -27.93
N GLY A 189 -8.64 -3.51 -27.93
CA GLY A 189 -8.17 -4.52 -28.87
C GLY A 189 -6.81 -5.13 -28.51
N ILE A 190 -6.32 -4.89 -27.29
CA ILE A 190 -5.06 -5.47 -26.80
C ILE A 190 -5.35 -6.85 -26.21
N GLU A 191 -4.71 -7.88 -26.75
CA GLU A 191 -4.81 -9.23 -26.18
C GLU A 191 -4.08 -9.27 -24.83
N VAL A 192 -4.83 -9.54 -23.75
CA VAL A 192 -4.29 -9.62 -22.40
C VAL A 192 -4.34 -11.05 -21.90
N ARG A 193 -3.23 -11.52 -21.32
CA ARG A 193 -3.18 -12.77 -20.56
C ARG A 193 -2.92 -12.46 -19.09
N SER A 194 -3.95 -12.57 -18.28
CA SER A 194 -3.83 -12.53 -16.82
C SER A 194 -3.07 -13.75 -16.30
N MET A 195 -2.08 -13.52 -15.44
CA MET A 195 -1.39 -14.56 -14.69
C MET A 195 -1.31 -14.15 -13.23
N THR A 196 -1.85 -14.98 -12.35
CA THR A 196 -1.72 -14.81 -10.90
C THR A 196 -0.56 -15.65 -10.43
N VAL A 197 0.44 -15.02 -9.81
CA VAL A 197 1.70 -15.69 -9.41
C VAL A 197 1.52 -16.57 -8.16
N GLU A 198 0.52 -16.26 -7.33
CA GLU A 198 0.06 -17.06 -6.18
C GLU A 198 -1.48 -17.02 -6.14
N PRO A 199 -2.18 -18.06 -5.64
CA PRO A 199 -3.64 -18.03 -5.52
C PRO A 199 -4.10 -16.87 -4.61
N PHE A 200 -4.44 -15.75 -5.25
CA PHE A 200 -5.00 -14.56 -4.64
C PHE A 200 -6.44 -14.86 -4.22
N THR A 201 -6.66 -15.11 -2.93
CA THR A 201 -8.01 -15.09 -2.36
C THR A 201 -8.28 -13.70 -1.77
N PRO A 202 -9.53 -13.18 -1.86
CA PRO A 202 -9.95 -11.94 -1.18
C PRO A 202 -9.61 -11.89 0.32
N ASP A 203 -9.31 -13.05 0.92
CA ASP A 203 -8.89 -13.19 2.30
C ASP A 203 -7.49 -12.63 2.60
N HIS A 204 -6.70 -12.31 1.58
CA HIS A 204 -5.36 -11.71 1.74
C HIS A 204 -5.37 -10.18 1.82
N PHE A 205 -6.48 -9.53 1.46
CA PHE A 205 -6.59 -8.08 1.57
C PHE A 205 -6.81 -7.67 3.02
N LEU A 206 -6.12 -6.60 3.42
CA LEU A 206 -6.49 -5.87 4.61
C LEU A 206 -7.90 -5.28 4.43
N PRO A 207 -8.71 -5.13 5.51
CA PRO A 207 -10.04 -4.53 5.43
C PRO A 207 -10.12 -3.24 4.60
N PHE A 208 -9.13 -2.35 4.69
CA PHE A 208 -9.03 -1.13 3.88
C PHE A 208 -8.90 -1.43 2.39
N GLU A 209 -7.96 -2.29 2.02
CA GLU A 209 -7.73 -2.70 0.63
C GLU A 209 -8.97 -3.39 0.04
N LEU A 210 -9.65 -4.22 0.85
CA LEU A 210 -10.91 -4.85 0.46
C LEU A 210 -12.00 -3.81 0.18
N LEU A 211 -12.14 -2.80 1.04
CA LEU A 211 -13.09 -1.71 0.86
C LEU A 211 -12.79 -0.93 -0.43
N VAL A 212 -11.54 -0.51 -0.61
CA VAL A 212 -11.08 0.20 -1.81
C VAL A 212 -11.34 -0.64 -3.06
N SER A 213 -10.97 -1.92 -3.08
CA SER A 213 -11.18 -2.81 -4.21
C SER A 213 -12.65 -2.92 -4.62
N ARG A 214 -13.55 -3.11 -3.64
CA ARG A 214 -15.00 -3.20 -3.88
C ARG A 214 -15.55 -1.87 -4.43
N LEU A 215 -15.17 -0.75 -3.82
CA LEU A 215 -15.60 0.58 -4.28
C LEU A 215 -15.07 0.91 -5.68
N TYR A 216 -13.81 0.57 -5.95
CA TYR A 216 -13.18 0.75 -7.26
C TYR A 216 -13.90 -0.06 -8.35
N SER A 217 -14.34 -1.28 -8.00
CA SER A 217 -15.15 -2.14 -8.88
C SER A 217 -16.60 -1.67 -9.04
N GLY A 218 -16.99 -0.54 -8.44
CA GLY A 218 -18.33 0.04 -8.55
C GLY A 218 -19.36 -0.51 -7.56
N ALA A 219 -18.94 -1.24 -6.51
CA ALA A 219 -19.87 -1.73 -5.49
C ALA A 219 -20.52 -0.57 -4.73
N ARG A 220 -21.84 -0.66 -4.53
CA ARG A 220 -22.59 0.29 -3.68
C ARG A 220 -22.56 -0.20 -2.23
N ILE A 221 -21.63 0.33 -1.45
CA ILE A 221 -21.46 0.01 -0.02
C ILE A 221 -22.07 1.14 0.81
N SER A 222 -22.94 0.79 1.75
CA SER A 222 -23.60 1.75 2.64
C SER A 222 -22.59 2.43 3.59
N PRO A 223 -22.81 3.70 4.02
CA PRO A 223 -21.91 4.36 4.97
C PRO A 223 -21.67 3.58 6.27
N HIS A 224 -22.69 2.90 6.78
CA HIS A 224 -22.57 2.03 7.94
C HIS A 224 -21.59 0.87 7.68
N GLU A 225 -21.77 0.13 6.59
CA GLU A 225 -20.89 -0.99 6.23
C GLU A 225 -19.45 -0.52 6.00
N ARG A 226 -19.25 0.66 5.40
CA ARG A 226 -17.90 1.25 5.25
C ARG A 226 -17.24 1.48 6.61
N LYS A 227 -17.96 2.09 7.55
CA LYS A 227 -17.44 2.35 8.90
C LYS A 227 -17.09 1.07 9.65
N GLU A 228 -17.91 0.02 9.51
CA GLU A 228 -17.57 -1.28 10.12
C GLU A 228 -16.32 -1.91 9.52
N ILE A 229 -16.14 -1.84 8.20
CA ILE A 229 -14.93 -2.35 7.55
C ILE A 229 -13.69 -1.55 7.99
N LEU A 230 -13.79 -0.22 8.03
CA LEU A 230 -12.69 0.65 8.49
C LEU A 230 -12.37 0.46 9.98
N ARG A 231 -13.37 0.18 10.82
CA ARG A 231 -13.14 -0.19 12.23
C ARG A 231 -12.35 -1.50 12.35
N ARG A 232 -12.52 -2.45 11.43
CA ARG A 232 -11.72 -3.67 11.41
C ARG A 232 -10.28 -3.40 10.97
N GLU A 233 -10.07 -2.55 9.96
CA GLU A 233 -8.73 -2.10 9.55
C GLU A 233 -7.99 -1.51 10.75
N TYR A 234 -8.68 -0.62 11.45
CA TYR A 234 -8.20 0.04 12.64
C TYR A 234 -7.71 -0.96 13.70
N VAL A 235 -8.42 -2.08 13.93
CA VAL A 235 -7.99 -3.09 14.90
C VAL A 235 -6.77 -3.85 14.40
N VAL A 236 -6.70 -4.16 13.11
CA VAL A 236 -5.55 -4.85 12.51
C VAL A 236 -4.28 -4.00 12.65
N GLU A 237 -4.33 -2.72 12.29
CA GLU A 237 -3.20 -1.78 12.40
C GLU A 237 -2.69 -1.66 13.85
N LEU A 238 -3.61 -1.70 14.82
CA LEU A 238 -3.24 -1.63 16.22
C LEU A 238 -2.52 -2.85 16.74
N LEU A 239 -3.11 -4.00 16.46
CA LEU A 239 -2.50 -5.28 16.80
C LEU A 239 -1.13 -5.37 16.14
N MET A 240 -1.01 -5.00 14.87
CA MET A 240 0.26 -4.95 14.17
C MET A 240 1.25 -3.97 14.80
N SER A 241 0.86 -2.75 15.15
CA SER A 241 1.75 -1.77 15.80
C SER A 241 2.28 -2.24 17.15
N LEU A 242 1.44 -2.91 17.95
CA LEU A 242 1.87 -3.51 19.21
C LEU A 242 2.78 -4.71 18.98
N ILE A 243 2.44 -5.55 18.01
CA ILE A 243 3.18 -6.77 17.70
C ILE A 243 4.52 -6.46 17.00
N GLU A 244 4.64 -5.43 16.16
CA GLU A 244 5.89 -5.02 15.50
C GLU A 244 6.97 -4.57 16.48
N ARG A 245 6.59 -4.17 17.70
CA ARG A 245 7.52 -3.90 18.80
C ARG A 245 8.14 -5.16 19.42
N SER A 246 7.62 -6.34 19.10
CA SER A 246 8.18 -7.64 19.50
C SER A 246 9.04 -8.26 18.39
N VAL A 247 10.03 -9.07 18.76
CA VAL A 247 11.10 -9.61 17.88
C VAL A 247 10.62 -10.61 16.79
N VAL A 248 9.32 -10.89 16.71
CA VAL A 248 8.75 -11.93 15.82
C VAL A 248 8.60 -11.43 14.34
N LYS A 249 8.61 -12.33 13.33
CA LYS A 249 8.67 -11.98 11.89
C LYS A 249 7.33 -11.44 11.32
N SER A 250 7.38 -10.35 10.54
CA SER A 250 6.23 -9.48 10.19
C SER A 250 5.11 -10.09 9.32
N SER A 251 5.40 -11.01 8.39
CA SER A 251 4.39 -11.50 7.42
C SER A 251 3.37 -12.47 8.03
N LEU A 252 3.80 -13.30 8.98
CA LEU A 252 2.95 -14.30 9.62
C LEU A 252 2.09 -13.68 10.74
N LYS A 253 2.63 -12.66 11.42
CA LYS A 253 1.92 -11.80 12.38
C LYS A 253 0.66 -11.19 11.78
N ALA A 254 0.81 -10.56 10.62
CA ALA A 254 -0.29 -9.94 9.89
C ALA A 254 -1.38 -10.95 9.49
N GLN A 255 -0.99 -12.18 9.12
CA GLN A 255 -1.94 -13.22 8.75
C GLN A 255 -2.77 -13.71 9.94
N ILE A 256 -2.15 -13.94 11.10
CA ILE A 256 -2.84 -14.43 12.29
C ILE A 256 -3.73 -13.33 12.89
N VAL A 257 -3.23 -12.10 12.98
CA VAL A 257 -4.01 -10.93 13.40
C VAL A 257 -5.24 -10.75 12.51
N ASN A 258 -5.08 -10.81 11.19
CA ASN A 258 -6.20 -10.73 10.27
C ASN A 258 -7.23 -11.85 10.47
N GLN A 259 -6.78 -13.08 10.77
CA GLN A 259 -7.69 -14.19 11.01
C GLN A 259 -8.47 -14.03 12.33
N ILE A 260 -7.83 -13.55 13.38
CA ILE A 260 -8.47 -13.30 14.69
C ILE A 260 -9.50 -12.18 14.55
N VAL A 261 -9.12 -11.03 13.98
CA VAL A 261 -10.04 -9.88 13.79
C VAL A 261 -11.23 -10.23 12.89
N LYS A 262 -11.02 -11.07 11.86
CA LYS A 262 -12.11 -11.53 10.98
C LYS A 262 -13.17 -12.38 11.72
N ARG A 263 -12.78 -13.09 12.78
CA ARG A 263 -13.66 -14.00 13.55
C ARG A 263 -14.41 -13.29 14.68
N MET A 264 -13.98 -12.09 15.10
CA MET A 264 -14.61 -11.36 16.19
C MET A 264 -15.98 -10.80 15.80
N ASP A 265 -16.94 -10.89 16.72
CA ASP A 265 -18.20 -10.17 16.63
C ASP A 265 -18.03 -8.69 17.01
N GLU A 266 -19.03 -7.86 16.73
CA GLU A 266 -18.96 -6.41 16.99
C GLU A 266 -18.70 -6.09 18.46
N ARG A 267 -19.25 -6.89 19.37
CA ARG A 267 -19.05 -6.73 20.81
C ARG A 267 -17.60 -7.03 21.21
N GLY A 268 -17.04 -8.15 20.77
CA GLY A 268 -15.66 -8.53 21.04
C GLY A 268 -14.67 -7.54 20.42
N LEU A 269 -14.98 -7.02 19.23
CA LEU A 269 -14.20 -5.96 18.59
C LEU A 269 -14.20 -4.70 19.45
N LYS A 270 -15.36 -4.27 19.96
CA LYS A 270 -15.48 -3.10 20.84
C LYS A 270 -14.73 -3.28 22.16
N GLU A 271 -14.82 -4.44 22.80
CA GLU A 271 -14.08 -4.74 24.03
C GLU A 271 -12.56 -4.70 23.79
N LEU A 272 -12.09 -5.25 22.66
CA LEU A 272 -10.68 -5.20 22.27
C LEU A 272 -10.22 -3.76 21.99
N LEU A 273 -11.06 -2.95 21.33
CA LEU A 273 -10.80 -1.53 21.08
C LEU A 273 -10.64 -0.74 22.38
N GLU A 274 -11.52 -0.96 23.35
CA GLU A 274 -11.46 -0.32 24.67
C GLU A 274 -10.17 -0.72 25.41
N LEU A 275 -9.78 -1.99 25.35
CA LEU A 275 -8.54 -2.50 25.93
C LEU A 275 -7.29 -1.85 25.28
N LEU A 276 -7.25 -1.81 23.95
CA LEU A 276 -6.15 -1.21 23.18
C LEU A 276 -6.02 0.29 23.42
N ALA A 277 -7.15 1.00 23.52
CA ALA A 277 -7.17 2.42 23.87
C ALA A 277 -6.65 2.66 25.30
N LEU A 278 -7.05 1.82 26.26
CA LEU A 278 -6.59 1.88 27.64
C LEU A 278 -5.07 1.65 27.74
N PHE A 279 -4.55 0.68 26.99
CA PHE A 279 -3.12 0.39 26.87
C PHE A 279 -2.33 1.55 26.25
N SER A 280 -2.86 2.17 25.19
CA SER A 280 -2.23 3.31 24.51
C SER A 280 -2.20 4.57 25.39
N ALA A 281 -3.28 4.85 26.12
CA ALA A 281 -3.42 6.04 26.95
C ALA A 281 -2.69 5.95 28.29
N SER A 282 -2.61 4.76 28.89
CA SER A 282 -2.15 4.59 30.27
C SER A 282 -0.62 4.56 30.43
N ARG A 283 0.14 4.34 29.35
CA ARG A 283 1.62 4.25 29.37
C ARG A 283 2.18 3.28 30.44
N ILE A 284 1.39 2.29 30.85
CA ILE A 284 1.71 1.35 31.93
C ILE A 284 2.79 0.33 31.56
N PHE A 285 3.05 0.16 30.27
CA PHE A 285 3.99 -0.81 29.75
C PHE A 285 5.41 -0.24 29.72
N GLN A 286 6.34 -0.96 30.34
CA GLN A 286 7.74 -0.55 30.44
C GLN A 286 8.60 -1.19 29.36
N ALA A 287 8.21 -2.38 28.88
CA ALA A 287 8.86 -3.04 27.76
C ALA A 287 8.02 -2.90 26.47
N PRO A 288 8.66 -2.76 25.29
CA PRO A 288 7.97 -2.64 24.00
C PRO A 288 7.00 -3.79 23.68
N GLU A 289 7.27 -4.98 24.19
CA GLU A 289 6.52 -6.23 23.97
C GLU A 289 5.31 -6.42 24.90
N ASP A 290 5.27 -5.76 26.06
CA ASP A 290 4.21 -5.98 27.07
C ASP A 290 2.78 -5.74 26.54
N PRO A 291 2.51 -4.74 25.68
CA PRO A 291 1.16 -4.55 25.14
C PRO A 291 0.75 -5.71 24.21
N ALA A 292 1.68 -6.26 23.43
CA ALA A 292 1.40 -7.37 22.53
C ALA A 292 1.09 -8.64 23.31
N THR A 293 1.86 -8.90 24.38
CA THR A 293 1.61 -10.03 25.30
C THR A 293 0.27 -9.87 26.01
N ALA A 294 -0.06 -8.69 26.52
CA ALA A 294 -1.34 -8.45 27.19
C ALA A 294 -2.55 -8.65 26.26
N VAL A 295 -2.43 -8.27 24.98
CA VAL A 295 -3.48 -8.52 23.99
C VAL A 295 -3.55 -10.00 23.61
N TYR A 296 -2.41 -10.68 23.49
CA TYR A 296 -2.36 -12.13 23.25
C TYR A 296 -3.03 -12.91 24.39
N ASP A 297 -2.69 -12.60 25.64
CA ASP A 297 -3.27 -13.23 26.83
C ASP A 297 -4.79 -12.99 26.90
N TRP A 298 -5.24 -11.77 26.61
CA TRP A 298 -6.67 -11.47 26.54
C TRP A 298 -7.38 -12.25 25.44
N LEU A 299 -6.77 -12.41 24.26
CA LEU A 299 -7.32 -13.21 23.16
C LEU A 299 -7.38 -14.71 23.51
N LEU A 300 -6.38 -15.23 24.24
CA LEU A 300 -6.39 -16.58 24.79
C LEU A 300 -7.52 -16.77 25.81
N GLU A 301 -7.66 -15.85 26.77
CA GLU A 301 -8.71 -15.88 27.79
C GLU A 301 -10.12 -15.86 27.17
N LYS A 302 -10.29 -15.16 26.05
CA LYS A 302 -11.55 -15.10 25.29
C LYS A 302 -11.77 -16.32 24.38
N GLY A 303 -10.82 -17.26 24.32
CA GLY A 303 -10.91 -18.46 23.47
C GLY A 303 -10.83 -18.16 21.97
N MET A 304 -10.24 -17.02 21.59
CA MET A 304 -10.17 -16.56 20.20
C MET A 304 -8.97 -17.13 19.43
N ILE A 305 -8.02 -17.72 20.15
CA ILE A 305 -6.84 -18.40 19.62
C ILE A 305 -7.04 -19.91 19.81
N VAL A 306 -7.01 -20.68 18.71
CA VAL A 306 -7.14 -22.15 18.80
C VAL A 306 -5.82 -22.80 19.21
N GLU A 307 -5.89 -24.02 19.74
CA GLU A 307 -4.71 -24.74 20.26
C GLU A 307 -3.55 -24.86 19.26
N ALA A 308 -3.85 -25.05 17.97
CA ALA A 308 -2.84 -25.08 16.91
C ALA A 308 -2.15 -23.71 16.70
N GLU A 309 -2.87 -22.61 16.88
CA GLU A 309 -2.32 -21.24 16.82
C GLU A 309 -1.49 -20.96 18.09
N ARG A 310 -1.98 -21.38 19.26
CA ARG A 310 -1.30 -21.26 20.56
C ARG A 310 0.04 -21.98 20.60
N GLN A 311 0.06 -23.27 20.23
CA GLN A 311 1.29 -24.09 20.20
C GLN A 311 2.34 -23.50 19.26
N PHE A 312 1.90 -22.80 18.21
CA PHE A 312 2.79 -22.11 17.30
C PHE A 312 3.42 -20.86 17.93
N PHE A 313 2.65 -20.02 18.63
CA PHE A 313 3.18 -18.85 19.35
C PHE A 313 4.14 -19.25 20.48
N GLU A 314 3.80 -20.30 21.22
CA GLU A 314 4.62 -20.81 22.34
C GLU A 314 5.92 -21.46 21.85
N ALA A 315 5.95 -22.01 20.62
CA ALA A 315 7.15 -22.62 20.04
C ALA A 315 8.19 -21.61 19.52
N GLU A 316 7.79 -20.39 19.15
CA GLU A 316 8.73 -19.32 18.74
C GLU A 316 9.27 -18.48 19.92
N ALA A 317 8.73 -18.66 21.13
CA ALA A 317 9.19 -17.99 22.35
C ALA A 317 10.38 -18.70 23.05
N VAL A 318 10.85 -19.83 22.51
CA VAL A 318 11.92 -20.68 23.05
C VAL A 318 13.25 -20.49 22.32
#